data_AF-A0A484L5S8-F1
#
_entry.id   AF-A0A484L5S8-F1
#
_cell.length_a   1.000
_cell.length_b   1.000
_cell.length_c   1.000
_cell.angle_alpha   90.00
_cell.angle_beta   90.00
_cell.angle_gamma   90.00
#
_symmetry.space_group_name_H-M   'P 1'
#
loop_
_entity.id
_entity.type
_entity.pdbx_description
1 polymer ?
#
loop_
_entity_poly.entity_id
_entity_poly.type
_entity_poly.pdbx_seq_one_letter_code
_entity_poly.pdbx_strand_id
1 'polypeptide(L)'
;MKAAIPTQAYRCKKCRRIVALQDNVVDHVPGEGESAFAWSKRRNGFPFDKGDDNECSSLFIEPLQWMTTVGEGALEGKLSCIHCKARLGYFNWSGIQCNCGSWITPAFQLHKSRVDLSTL
;
A
#
# COMPACT_ATOMS: atom_id res chain seq x y z
N MET A 1 -19.46 8.62 -26.01
CA MET A 1 -19.70 9.24 -24.68
C MET A 1 -18.82 8.50 -23.68
N LYS A 2 -17.76 9.12 -23.13
CA LYS A 2 -16.94 8.46 -22.10
C LYS A 2 -17.73 8.53 -20.79
N ALA A 3 -18.12 7.38 -20.25
CA ALA A 3 -18.69 7.31 -18.92
C ALA A 3 -17.68 7.89 -17.92
N ALA A 4 -18.10 8.80 -17.05
CA ALA A 4 -17.28 9.27 -15.95
C ALA A 4 -17.09 8.09 -14.98
N ILE A 5 -15.88 7.53 -14.94
CA ILE A 5 -15.54 6.51 -13.95
C ILE A 5 -15.48 7.22 -12.60
N PRO A 6 -16.26 6.80 -11.60
CA PRO A 6 -16.21 7.42 -10.27
C PRO A 6 -14.80 7.31 -9.69
N THR A 7 -14.17 8.44 -9.39
CA THR A 7 -12.85 8.49 -8.78
C THR A 7 -12.95 8.03 -7.33
N GLN A 8 -12.25 6.94 -7.01
CA GLN A 8 -12.18 6.47 -5.63
C GLN A 8 -11.09 7.22 -4.85
N ALA A 9 -11.34 7.50 -3.58
CA ALA A 9 -10.44 8.20 -2.68
C ALA A 9 -10.33 7.48 -1.33
N TYR A 10 -9.11 7.44 -0.81
CA TYR A 10 -8.79 6.92 0.51
C TYR A 10 -8.79 8.04 1.53
N ARG A 11 -9.54 7.85 2.61
CA ARG A 11 -9.71 8.83 3.68
C ARG A 11 -9.15 8.30 4.98
N CYS A 12 -8.53 9.17 5.78
CA CYS A 12 -8.14 8.83 7.13
C CYS A 12 -9.37 8.37 7.94
N LYS A 13 -9.30 7.18 8.54
CA LYS A 13 -10.41 6.61 9.31
C LYS A 13 -10.81 7.45 10.52
N LYS A 14 -9.86 8.17 11.12
CA LYS A 14 -10.10 9.02 12.31
C LYS A 14 -10.78 10.36 11.99
N CYS A 15 -10.41 11.02 10.89
CA CYS A 15 -10.86 12.40 10.61
C CYS A 15 -11.47 12.62 9.23
N ARG A 16 -11.62 11.56 8.43
CA ARG A 16 -12.24 11.55 7.09
C ARG A 16 -11.57 12.43 6.02
N ARG A 17 -10.43 13.07 6.34
CA ARG A 17 -9.61 13.80 5.36
C ARG A 17 -9.06 12.83 4.30
N ILE A 18 -9.12 13.23 3.03
CA ILE A 18 -8.53 12.49 1.92
C ILE A 18 -7.01 12.45 2.11
N VAL A 19 -6.43 11.27 1.95
CA VAL A 19 -4.99 11.03 2.10
C VAL A 19 -4.36 10.45 0.83
N ALA A 20 -5.14 9.83 -0.05
CA ALA A 20 -4.71 9.39 -1.38
C ALA A 20 -5.91 9.24 -2.31
N LEU A 21 -5.68 9.31 -3.62
CA LEU A 21 -6.64 8.92 -4.64
C LEU A 21 -6.31 7.53 -5.18
N GLN A 22 -7.25 6.90 -5.88
CA GLN A 22 -7.02 5.63 -6.57
C GLN A 22 -5.86 5.74 -7.56
N ASP A 23 -5.72 6.87 -8.24
CA ASP A 23 -4.66 7.14 -9.21
C ASP A 23 -3.26 7.17 -8.58
N ASN A 24 -3.16 7.30 -7.25
CA ASN A 24 -1.88 7.26 -6.54
C ASN A 24 -1.50 5.85 -6.10
N VAL A 25 -2.36 4.85 -6.29
CA VAL A 25 -2.13 3.48 -5.83
C VAL A 25 -1.12 2.79 -6.73
N VAL A 26 -0.13 2.16 -6.09
CA VAL A 26 0.85 1.31 -6.74
C VAL A 26 0.45 -0.15 -6.49
N ASP A 27 -0.06 -0.78 -7.53
CA ASP A 27 -0.42 -2.20 -7.51
C ASP A 27 0.83 -3.09 -7.53
N HIS A 28 0.71 -4.28 -6.96
CA HIS A 28 1.75 -5.30 -7.00
C HIS A 28 1.13 -6.69 -7.11
N VAL A 29 1.88 -7.62 -7.71
CA VAL A 29 1.43 -9.01 -7.86
C VAL A 29 1.88 -9.79 -6.63
N PRO A 30 0.98 -10.52 -5.93
CA PRO A 30 1.32 -11.38 -4.80
C PRO A 30 2.45 -12.37 -5.10
N GLY A 31 3.41 -12.49 -4.19
CA GLY A 31 4.45 -13.50 -4.24
C GLY A 31 5.60 -13.20 -5.20
N GLU A 32 5.90 -11.94 -5.52
CA GLU A 32 7.05 -11.55 -6.37
C GLU A 32 8.37 -11.31 -5.60
N GLY A 33 8.38 -11.38 -4.26
CA GLY A 33 9.58 -11.11 -3.44
C GLY A 33 10.35 -12.36 -3.05
N GLU A 34 11.33 -12.24 -2.15
CA GLU A 34 12.21 -13.35 -1.74
C GLU A 34 11.44 -14.61 -1.27
N SER A 35 10.29 -14.41 -0.63
CA SER A 35 9.40 -15.50 -0.20
C SER A 35 8.75 -16.30 -1.33
N ALA A 36 8.76 -15.81 -2.57
CA ALA A 36 8.43 -16.58 -3.78
C ALA A 36 9.32 -17.82 -3.91
N PHE A 37 10.57 -17.69 -3.47
CA PHE A 37 11.59 -18.72 -3.57
C PHE A 37 11.68 -19.61 -2.31
N ALA A 38 10.83 -19.37 -1.30
CA ALA A 38 10.81 -20.17 -0.08
C ALA A 38 10.53 -21.65 -0.41
N TRP A 39 11.42 -22.54 0.05
CA TRP A 39 11.36 -23.97 -0.24
C TRP A 39 10.01 -24.61 0.16
N SER A 40 9.35 -24.05 1.19
CA SER A 40 8.05 -24.50 1.70
C SER A 40 6.94 -24.42 0.65
N LYS A 41 7.02 -23.51 -0.33
CA LYS A 41 6.07 -23.44 -1.45
C LYS A 41 6.33 -24.50 -2.54
N ARG A 42 7.53 -25.11 -2.60
CA ARG A 42 7.88 -26.14 -3.59
C ARG A 42 7.30 -27.53 -3.30
N ARG A 43 6.84 -27.81 -2.07
CA ARG A 43 6.24 -29.12 -1.72
C ARG A 43 4.84 -29.33 -2.31
N ASN A 44 4.11 -28.27 -2.62
CA ASN A 44 2.78 -28.36 -3.22
C ASN A 44 2.92 -28.23 -4.75
N GLY A 45 3.17 -29.35 -5.42
CA GLY A 45 3.50 -29.44 -6.86
C GLY A 45 2.38 -29.11 -7.85
N PHE A 46 1.61 -28.04 -7.65
CA PHE A 46 0.63 -27.53 -8.62
C PHE A 46 1.03 -26.12 -9.07
N PRO A 47 1.56 -25.92 -10.30
CA PRO A 47 2.16 -24.65 -10.73
C PRO A 47 1.16 -23.53 -11.06
N PHE A 48 -0.16 -23.78 -10.97
CA PHE A 48 -1.17 -22.89 -11.55
C PHE A 48 -2.37 -22.57 -10.67
N ASP A 49 -2.37 -22.91 -9.37
CA ASP A 49 -3.62 -22.81 -8.62
C ASP A 49 -3.46 -22.49 -7.13
N LYS A 50 -2.67 -21.45 -6.84
CA LYS A 50 -2.81 -20.64 -5.62
C LYS A 50 -2.43 -19.20 -5.93
N GLY A 51 -3.29 -18.54 -6.72
CA GLY A 51 -3.63 -17.16 -6.40
C GLY A 51 -4.26 -17.21 -5.00
N ASP A 52 -3.41 -17.28 -3.98
CA ASP A 52 -3.88 -17.12 -2.62
C ASP A 52 -4.39 -15.69 -2.59
N ASP A 53 -5.72 -15.54 -2.51
CA ASP A 53 -6.48 -14.33 -2.22
C ASP A 53 -6.06 -13.75 -0.85
N ASN A 54 -4.75 -13.60 -0.62
CA ASN A 54 -4.19 -12.80 0.44
C ASN A 54 -4.46 -11.36 0.06
N GLU A 55 -5.68 -10.92 0.35
CA GLU A 55 -6.03 -9.52 0.26
C GLU A 55 -5.01 -8.74 1.08
N CYS A 56 -4.13 -8.02 0.39
CA CYS A 56 -3.02 -7.34 1.04
C CYS A 56 -3.57 -6.42 2.12
N SER A 57 -3.10 -6.52 3.36
CA SER A 57 -3.58 -5.65 4.45
C SER A 57 -3.08 -4.20 4.33
N SER A 58 -2.32 -3.93 3.28
CA SER A 58 -1.58 -2.70 3.05
C SER A 58 -1.89 -2.18 1.65
N LEU A 59 -2.06 -0.86 1.57
CA LEU A 59 -2.17 -0.11 0.34
C LEU A 59 -0.82 0.57 0.10
N PHE A 60 -0.24 0.38 -1.07
CA PHE A 60 0.97 1.11 -1.46
C PHE A 60 0.59 2.25 -2.38
N ILE A 61 1.23 3.39 -2.19
CA ILE A 61 0.97 4.60 -2.99
C ILE A 61 2.27 5.25 -3.43
N GLU A 62 2.19 6.14 -4.40
CA GLU A 62 3.28 7.07 -4.69
C GLU A 62 3.47 8.06 -3.52
N PRO A 63 4.69 8.59 -3.32
CA PRO A 63 4.92 9.63 -2.32
C PRO A 63 4.10 10.89 -2.64
N LEU A 64 3.38 11.40 -1.62
CA LEU A 64 2.49 12.55 -1.74
C LEU A 64 3.01 13.75 -0.93
N GLN A 65 2.68 14.96 -1.38
CA GLN A 65 3.15 16.22 -0.78
C GLN A 65 2.84 16.38 0.72
N TRP A 66 1.78 15.75 1.23
CA TRP A 66 1.43 15.83 2.64
C TRP A 66 2.35 15.00 3.56
N MET A 67 3.19 14.12 2.99
CA MET A 67 4.15 13.30 3.72
C MET A 67 5.40 14.12 4.08
N THR A 68 5.25 15.05 5.03
CA THR A 68 6.27 16.05 5.36
C THR A 68 7.65 15.47 5.67
N THR A 69 7.72 14.34 6.38
CA THR A 69 8.99 13.67 6.73
C THR A 69 9.77 13.20 5.51
N VAL A 70 9.07 12.90 4.41
CA VAL A 70 9.69 12.51 3.13
C VAL A 70 10.32 13.72 2.45
N GLY A 71 9.64 14.88 2.49
CA GLY A 71 10.16 16.15 1.98
C GLY A 71 11.37 16.68 2.77
N GLU A 72 11.51 16.29 4.03
CA GLU A 72 12.66 16.58 4.90
C GLU A 72 13.89 15.69 4.59
N GLY A 73 13.79 14.77 3.63
CA GLY A 73 14.89 13.92 3.18
C GLY A 73 15.10 12.63 3.99
N ALA A 74 14.14 12.24 4.83
CA ALA A 74 14.23 10.98 5.57
C ALA A 74 14.15 9.75 4.63
N LEU A 75 14.98 8.74 4.90
CA LEU A 75 15.02 7.48 4.14
C LEU A 75 13.96 6.46 4.58
N GLU A 76 13.43 6.61 5.78
CA GLU A 76 12.32 5.83 6.30
C GLU A 76 11.59 6.58 7.43
N GLY A 77 10.36 6.18 7.73
CA GLY A 77 9.61 6.79 8.81
C GLY A 77 8.10 6.54 8.80
N LYS A 78 7.42 7.11 9.80
CA LYS A 78 5.97 6.93 9.98
C LYS A 78 5.17 7.91 9.13
N LEU A 79 4.16 7.41 8.43
CA LEU A 79 3.18 8.25 7.75
C LEU A 79 2.04 8.60 8.72
N SER A 80 1.85 9.89 8.98
CA SER A 80 0.84 10.40 9.91
C SER A 80 -0.10 11.39 9.22
N CYS A 81 -1.40 11.30 9.52
CA CYS A 81 -2.37 12.23 8.95
C CYS A 81 -2.03 13.67 9.32
N ILE A 82 -1.96 14.55 8.32
CA ILE A 82 -1.60 15.97 8.53
C ILE A 82 -2.55 16.69 9.50
N HIS A 83 -3.83 16.28 9.53
CA HIS A 83 -4.87 16.88 10.36
C HIS A 83 -4.86 16.40 11.80
N CYS A 84 -5.10 15.10 12.01
CA CYS A 84 -5.38 14.54 13.33
C CYS A 84 -4.18 13.81 13.94
N LYS A 85 -3.03 13.84 13.25
CA LYS A 85 -1.76 13.20 13.60
C LYS A 85 -1.84 11.69 13.86
N ALA A 86 -2.96 11.04 13.50
CA ALA A 86 -3.08 9.60 13.59
C ALA A 86 -2.10 8.92 12.63
N ARG A 87 -1.43 7.86 13.11
CA ARG A 87 -0.58 7.03 12.27
C ARG A 87 -1.42 6.28 11.23
N LEU A 88 -1.10 6.49 9.96
CA LEU A 88 -1.72 5.83 8.82
C LEU A 88 -0.87 4.68 8.29
N GLY A 89 0.45 4.76 8.44
CA GLY A 89 1.34 3.78 7.87
C GLY A 89 2.82 4.05 8.12
N TYR A 90 3.64 3.64 7.16
CA TYR A 90 5.11 3.68 7.20
C TYR A 90 5.67 3.81 5.79
N PHE A 91 6.86 4.38 5.64
CA PHE A 91 7.57 4.39 4.37
C PHE A 91 9.03 3.98 4.57
N ASN A 92 9.62 3.38 3.53
CA ASN A 92 11.04 3.08 3.43
C ASN A 92 11.45 3.12 1.96
N TRP A 93 12.47 3.93 1.65
CA TRP A 93 12.97 4.11 0.28
C TRP A 93 13.71 2.89 -0.26
N SER A 94 14.30 2.06 0.61
CA SER A 94 14.93 0.78 0.25
C SER A 94 13.89 -0.33 -0.02
N GLY A 95 12.63 -0.09 0.35
CA GLY A 95 11.52 -1.01 0.12
C GLY A 95 11.10 -1.81 1.36
N ILE A 96 9.97 -2.49 1.24
CA ILE A 96 9.33 -3.29 2.30
C ILE A 96 8.72 -4.54 1.67
N GLN A 97 8.80 -5.68 2.37
CA GLN A 97 8.07 -6.88 2.01
C GLN A 97 6.60 -6.79 2.43
N CYS A 98 5.68 -6.92 1.47
CA CYS A 98 4.24 -7.03 1.73
C CYS A 98 3.89 -8.40 2.32
N ASN A 99 2.75 -8.51 3.03
CA ASN A 99 2.28 -9.79 3.59
C ASN A 99 2.12 -10.89 2.52
N CYS A 100 1.80 -10.48 1.29
CA CYS A 100 1.61 -11.39 0.16
C CYS A 100 2.93 -11.94 -0.37
N GLY A 101 4.05 -11.45 0.17
CA GLY A 101 5.40 -11.90 -0.16
C GLY A 101 6.14 -11.03 -1.16
N SER A 102 5.50 -10.02 -1.76
CA SER A 102 6.09 -9.14 -2.77
C SER A 102 6.99 -8.08 -2.16
N TRP A 103 8.12 -7.80 -2.82
CA TRP A 103 9.01 -6.71 -2.43
C TRP A 103 8.60 -5.43 -3.14
N ILE A 104 8.24 -4.40 -2.37
CA ILE A 104 7.79 -3.12 -2.91
C ILE A 104 8.90 -2.09 -2.72
N THR A 105 9.32 -1.41 -3.78
CA THR A 105 10.31 -0.34 -3.71
C THR A 105 10.05 0.75 -4.76
N PRO A 106 10.07 2.05 -4.37
CA PRO A 106 10.08 2.54 -3.00
C PRO A 106 8.75 2.23 -2.29
N ALA A 107 8.78 1.97 -0.98
CA ALA A 107 7.58 1.56 -0.25
C ALA A 107 6.96 2.71 0.53
N PHE A 108 5.80 3.19 0.10
CA PHE A 108 4.94 4.08 0.90
C PHE A 108 3.64 3.36 1.23
N GLN A 109 3.60 2.82 2.44
CA GLN A 109 2.57 1.89 2.88
C GLN A 109 1.55 2.61 3.75
N LEU A 110 0.26 2.55 3.38
CA LEU A 110 -0.87 2.87 4.24
C LEU A 110 -1.54 1.57 4.72
N HIS A 111 -1.84 1.46 6.01
CA HIS A 111 -2.59 0.31 6.51
C HIS A 111 -4.07 0.45 6.15
N LYS A 112 -4.64 -0.56 5.48
CA LYS A 112 -6.08 -0.58 5.16
C LYS A 112 -6.98 -0.43 6.39
N SER A 113 -6.51 -0.87 7.57
CA SER A 113 -7.26 -0.69 8.83
C SER A 113 -7.33 0.76 9.34
N ARG A 114 -6.50 1.67 8.79
CA ARG A 114 -6.38 3.07 9.20
C ARG A 114 -6.96 4.05 8.17
N VAL A 115 -7.41 3.55 7.02
CA VAL A 115 -8.03 4.33 5.95
C VAL A 115 -9.35 3.68 5.52
N ASP A 116 -10.27 4.47 4.99
CA ASP A 116 -11.50 3.95 4.38
C ASP A 116 -11.59 4.42 2.93
N LEU A 117 -12.13 3.56 2.06
CA LEU A 117 -12.41 3.87 0.66
C LEU A 117 -13.74 4.64 0.55
N SER A 118 -13.80 5.60 -0.37
CA SER A 118 -15.01 6.35 -0.67
C SER A 118 -15.03 6.80 -2.13
N THR A 119 -16.21 6.93 -2.70
CA THR A 119 -16.39 7.55 -4.02
C THR A 119 -16.35 9.07 -3.90
N LEU A 120 -15.69 9.74 -4.85
CA LEU A 120 -15.75 11.19 -5.05
C LEU A 120 -16.90 11.59 -5.96
#